data_AF-A0A957Z5Q3-F1
#
_entry.id   AF-A0A957Z5Q3-F1
#
_cell.length_a   1.000
_cell.length_b   1.000
_cell.length_c   1.000
_cell.angle_alpha   90.00
_cell.angle_beta   90.00
_cell.angle_gamma   90.00
#
_symmetry.space_group_name_H-M   'P 1'
#
loop_
_entity.id
_entity.type
_entity.pdbx_description
1 polymer ?
#
loop_
_entity_poly.entity_id
_entity_poly.type
_entity_poly.pdbx_seq_one_letter_code
_entity_poly.pdbx_strand_id
1 'polypeptide(L)'
;LDAPMPDDVTIFVDRSRDVLAAARQDGRAVRLAAGGYDSQRLDALEALIDALDLLYRARRQAHRAAVDATTARNAAVGDLRTAMRQLRVEVAALLRAHPEVNPPADF
;
A
#
# COMPACT_ATOMS: atom_id res chain seq x y z
N LEU A 1 -5.41 21.36 -5.13
CA LEU A 1 -4.65 20.71 -6.22
C LEU A 1 -3.87 19.58 -5.57
N ASP A 2 -4.54 18.48 -5.22
CA ASP A 2 -3.96 17.36 -4.45
C ASP A 2 -3.92 16.06 -5.26
N ALA A 3 -3.64 16.17 -6.55
CA ALA A 3 -3.29 14.98 -7.31
C ALA A 3 -1.83 14.64 -6.97
N PRO A 4 -1.53 13.45 -6.42
CA PRO A 4 -0.15 13.05 -6.20
C PRO A 4 0.60 13.10 -7.53
N MET A 5 1.83 13.63 -7.50
CA MET A 5 2.67 13.62 -8.69
C MET A 5 2.78 12.18 -9.22
N PRO A 6 2.73 11.98 -10.55
CA PRO A 6 2.91 10.66 -11.12
C PRO A 6 4.26 10.09 -10.70
N ASP A 7 4.23 8.90 -10.12
CA ASP A 7 5.44 8.17 -9.74
C ASP A 7 6.17 7.69 -11.01
N ASP A 8 7.50 7.49 -10.93
CA ASP A 8 8.35 7.11 -12.08
C ASP A 8 7.82 5.91 -12.88
N VAL A 9 7.21 4.93 -12.19
CA VAL A 9 6.62 3.74 -12.82
C VAL A 9 5.38 4.08 -13.64
N THR A 10 4.52 4.97 -13.14
CA THR A 10 3.32 5.43 -13.86
C THR A 10 3.73 6.19 -15.11
N ILE A 11 4.71 7.09 -14.99
CA ILE A 11 5.27 7.83 -16.13
C ILE A 11 5.85 6.86 -17.17
N PHE A 12 6.61 5.87 -16.71
CA PHE A 12 7.19 4.86 -17.60
C PHE A 12 6.12 4.06 -18.35
N VAL A 13 5.06 3.62 -17.67
CA VAL A 13 3.94 2.88 -18.28
C VAL A 13 3.25 3.74 -19.34
N ASP A 14 2.91 4.99 -19.02
CA ASP A 14 2.21 5.90 -19.93
C ASP A 14 3.07 6.20 -21.17
N ARG A 15 4.35 6.52 -20.96
CA ARG A 15 5.30 6.76 -22.07
C ARG A 15 5.51 5.51 -22.92
N SER A 16 5.52 4.33 -22.32
CA SER A 16 5.69 3.08 -23.06
C SER A 16 4.45 2.78 -23.92
N ARG A 17 3.24 3.08 -23.42
CA ARG A 17 2.00 3.00 -24.20
C ARG A 17 2.01 3.97 -25.38
N ASP A 18 2.44 5.21 -25.18
CA ASP A 18 2.59 6.20 -26.26
C ASP A 18 3.53 5.70 -27.36
N VAL A 19 4.67 5.11 -26.97
CA VAL A 19 5.66 4.55 -27.90
C VAL A 19 5.08 3.38 -28.70
N LEU A 20 4.36 2.46 -28.04
CA LEU A 20 3.72 1.33 -28.74
C LEU A 20 2.61 1.77 -29.68
N ALA A 21 1.78 2.74 -29.28
CA ALA A 21 0.77 3.33 -30.15
C ALA A 21 1.41 3.97 -31.39
N ALA A 22 2.51 4.70 -31.20
CA ALA A 22 3.28 5.31 -32.27
C ALA A 22 3.99 4.28 -33.17
N ALA A 23 4.35 3.10 -32.64
CA ALA A 23 4.95 2.00 -33.39
C ALA A 23 3.95 1.31 -34.33
N ARG A 24 2.66 1.28 -33.96
CA ARG A 24 1.57 0.68 -34.75
C ARG A 24 1.07 1.56 -35.91
N GLN A 25 1.55 2.80 -36.03
CA GLN A 25 1.14 3.69 -37.13
C GLN A 25 1.70 3.23 -38.50
N ASP A 26 0.86 3.33 -39.53
CA ASP A 26 1.19 2.93 -40.90
C ASP A 26 2.45 3.66 -41.41
N GLY A 27 3.44 2.88 -41.87
CA GLY A 27 4.76 3.34 -42.31
C GLY A 27 5.90 3.15 -41.30
N ARG A 28 5.60 2.88 -40.03
CA ARG A 28 6.60 2.45 -39.03
C ARG A 28 6.55 0.96 -38.76
N ALA A 29 5.35 0.37 -38.76
CA ALA A 29 5.14 -1.06 -38.54
C ALA A 29 5.96 -1.94 -39.49
N VAL A 30 6.02 -1.61 -40.80
CA VAL A 30 6.81 -2.36 -41.79
C VAL A 30 8.31 -2.30 -41.50
N ARG A 31 8.82 -1.14 -41.06
CA ARG A 31 10.24 -0.98 -40.70
C ARG A 31 10.59 -1.68 -39.39
N LEU A 32 9.68 -1.65 -38.42
CA LEU A 32 9.84 -2.34 -37.14
C LEU A 32 9.80 -3.86 -37.31
N ALA A 33 8.91 -4.37 -38.17
CA ALA A 33 8.87 -5.79 -38.52
C ALA A 33 10.19 -6.28 -39.12
N ALA A 34 10.83 -5.48 -39.99
CA ALA A 34 12.16 -5.78 -40.53
C ALA A 34 13.26 -5.84 -39.44
N GLY A 35 13.06 -5.15 -38.31
CA GLY A 35 13.91 -5.19 -37.12
C GLY A 35 13.50 -6.25 -36.07
N GLY A 36 12.56 -7.15 -36.38
CA GLY A 36 12.09 -8.20 -35.47
C GLY A 36 11.02 -7.74 -34.47
N TYR A 37 10.45 -6.54 -34.63
CA TYR A 37 9.32 -6.04 -33.87
C TYR A 37 8.05 -6.12 -34.73
N ASP A 38 7.62 -7.35 -34.99
CA ASP A 38 6.35 -7.63 -35.64
C ASP A 38 5.16 -7.37 -34.70
N SER A 39 3.93 -7.56 -35.20
CA SER A 39 2.71 -7.34 -34.43
C SER A 39 2.66 -8.20 -33.16
N GLN A 40 3.07 -9.47 -33.25
CA GLN A 40 3.07 -10.38 -32.11
C GLN A 40 4.03 -9.90 -31.02
N ARG A 41 5.22 -9.41 -31.40
CA ARG A 41 6.17 -8.86 -30.44
C ARG A 41 5.67 -7.58 -29.79
N LEU A 42 4.98 -6.71 -30.54
CA LEU A 42 4.36 -5.49 -30.00
C LEU A 42 3.22 -5.84 -29.02
N ASP A 43 2.37 -6.82 -29.35
CA ASP A 43 1.31 -7.29 -28.45
C ASP A 43 1.90 -7.88 -27.16
N ALA A 44 3.00 -8.63 -27.25
CA ALA A 44 3.69 -9.16 -26.07
C ALA A 44 4.28 -8.05 -25.18
N LEU A 45 4.81 -6.97 -25.77
CA LEU A 45 5.30 -5.82 -25.01
C LEU A 45 4.16 -5.08 -24.31
N GLU A 46 3.01 -4.93 -24.97
CA GLU A 46 1.82 -4.32 -24.37
C GLU A 46 1.32 -5.12 -23.17
N ALA A 47 1.24 -6.44 -23.28
CA ALA A 47 0.88 -7.32 -22.17
C ALA A 47 1.86 -7.21 -20.97
N LEU A 48 3.16 -7.03 -21.23
CA LEU A 48 4.15 -6.83 -20.17
C LEU A 48 3.98 -5.47 -19.47
N ILE A 49 3.65 -4.42 -20.22
CA ILE A 49 3.38 -3.09 -19.66
C ILE A 49 2.12 -3.13 -18.79
N ASP A 50 1.07 -3.80 -19.24
CA ASP A 50 -0.16 -3.95 -18.47
C ASP A 50 0.05 -4.80 -17.20
N ALA A 51 0.85 -5.86 -17.29
CA ALA A 51 1.25 -6.64 -16.12
C ALA A 51 2.04 -5.79 -15.11
N LEU A 52 2.94 -4.94 -15.58
CA LEU A 52 3.69 -4.01 -14.72
C LEU A 52 2.76 -3.02 -14.02
N ASP A 53 1.84 -2.38 -14.76
CA ASP A 53 0.85 -1.45 -14.21
C ASP A 53 -0.01 -2.13 -13.13
N LEU A 54 -0.51 -3.34 -13.41
CA LEU A 54 -1.28 -4.13 -12.46
C LEU A 54 -0.49 -4.44 -11.17
N LEU A 55 0.73 -4.95 -11.31
CA LEU A 55 1.60 -5.27 -10.17
C LEU A 55 1.93 -4.02 -9.34
N TYR A 56 2.17 -2.90 -10.01
CA TYR A 56 2.46 -1.64 -9.36
C TYR A 56 1.27 -1.12 -8.55
N ARG A 57 0.06 -1.16 -9.12
CA ARG A 57 -1.18 -0.81 -8.41
C ARG A 57 -1.42 -1.73 -7.20
N ALA A 58 -1.24 -3.04 -7.37
CA ALA A 58 -1.37 -4.02 -6.30
C ALA A 58 -0.38 -3.75 -5.16
N ARG A 59 0.88 -3.45 -5.48
CA ARG A 59 1.90 -3.04 -4.49
C ARG A 59 1.47 -1.79 -3.72
N ARG A 60 0.96 -0.77 -4.41
CA ARG A 60 0.49 0.47 -3.74
C ARG A 60 -0.69 0.20 -2.81
N GLN A 61 -1.63 -0.63 -3.23
CA GLN A 61 -2.76 -1.03 -2.39
C GLN A 61 -2.29 -1.79 -1.15
N ALA A 62 -1.39 -2.77 -1.32
CA ALA A 62 -0.83 -3.54 -0.21
C ALA A 62 -0.08 -2.64 0.78
N HIS A 63 0.69 -1.66 0.29
CA HIS A 63 1.38 -0.70 1.15
C HIS A 63 0.41 0.15 1.97
N ARG A 64 -0.65 0.70 1.36
CA ARG A 64 -1.67 1.48 2.07
C ARG A 64 -2.35 0.64 3.15
N ALA A 65 -2.78 -0.58 2.81
CA ALA A 65 -3.38 -1.49 3.78
C ALA A 65 -2.46 -1.79 4.98
N ALA A 66 -1.15 -1.93 4.74
CA ALA A 66 -0.18 -2.15 5.81
C ALA A 66 0.00 -0.92 6.73
N VAL A 67 -0.01 0.29 6.15
CA VAL A 67 0.02 1.55 6.90
C VAL A 67 -1.24 1.69 7.76
N ASP A 68 -2.41 1.43 7.18
CA ASP A 68 -3.69 1.52 7.88
C ASP A 68 -3.77 0.51 9.02
N ALA A 69 -3.36 -0.75 8.77
CA ALA A 69 -3.32 -1.79 9.80
C ALA A 69 -2.36 -1.44 10.96
N THR A 70 -1.19 -0.87 10.64
CA THR A 70 -0.23 -0.43 11.66
C THR A 70 -0.79 0.71 12.51
N THR A 71 -1.47 1.67 11.86
CA THR A 71 -2.12 2.79 12.54
C THR A 71 -3.23 2.30 13.47
N ALA A 72 -4.11 1.44 12.98
CA ALA A 72 -5.20 0.85 13.77
C ALA A 72 -4.67 0.05 14.97
N ARG A 73 -3.64 -0.77 14.77
CA ARG A 73 -2.98 -1.51 15.85
C ARG A 73 -2.43 -0.57 16.93
N ASN A 74 -1.73 0.48 16.52
CA ASN A 74 -1.13 1.42 17.47
C ASN A 74 -2.20 2.18 18.28
N ALA A 75 -3.30 2.57 17.62
CA ALA A 75 -4.46 3.17 18.30
C ALA A 75 -5.05 2.22 19.35
N ALA A 76 -5.35 0.97 18.96
CA ALA A 76 -5.91 -0.03 19.88
C ALA A 76 -5.02 -0.31 21.09
N VAL A 77 -3.69 -0.35 20.91
CA VAL A 77 -2.73 -0.49 22.02
C VAL A 77 -2.74 0.75 22.92
N GLY A 78 -2.89 1.94 22.35
CA GLY A 78 -3.06 3.19 23.09
C GLY A 78 -4.30 3.17 23.98
N ASP A 79 -5.43 2.74 23.41
CA ASP A 79 -6.71 2.64 24.11
C ASP A 79 -6.63 1.62 25.25
N LEU A 80 -6.06 0.44 24.99
CA LEU A 80 -5.86 -0.59 26.01
C LEU A 80 -4.99 -0.08 27.17
N ARG A 81 -3.88 0.60 26.86
CA ARG A 81 -3.00 1.16 27.89
C ARG A 81 -3.73 2.20 28.74
N THR A 82 -4.56 3.02 28.12
CA THR A 82 -5.38 4.03 28.82
C THR A 82 -6.38 3.36 29.76
N ALA A 83 -7.15 2.38 29.25
CA ALA A 83 -8.12 1.63 30.03
C ALA A 83 -7.46 0.90 31.22
N MET A 84 -6.34 0.21 30.99
CA MET A 84 -5.57 -0.45 32.04
C MET A 84 -5.07 0.53 33.11
N ARG A 85 -4.58 1.70 32.69
CA ARG A 85 -4.11 2.72 33.63
C ARG A 85 -5.25 3.23 34.50
N GLN A 86 -6.40 3.50 33.91
CA GLN A 86 -7.60 3.93 34.63
C GLN A 86 -8.02 2.86 35.64
N LEU A 87 -8.15 1.60 35.21
CA LEU A 87 -8.51 0.49 36.10
C LEU A 87 -7.52 0.32 37.26
N ARG A 88 -6.20 0.43 36.99
CA ARG A 88 -5.19 0.38 38.05
C ARG A 88 -5.37 1.46 39.10
N VAL A 89 -5.70 2.69 38.68
CA VAL A 89 -5.95 3.80 39.59
C VAL A 89 -7.19 3.54 40.44
N GLU A 90 -8.29 3.10 39.82
CA GLU A 90 -9.54 2.79 40.52
C GLU A 90 -9.37 1.65 41.53
N VAL A 91 -8.71 0.56 41.15
CA VAL A 91 -8.47 -0.57 42.07
C VAL A 91 -7.53 -0.15 43.21
N ALA A 92 -6.49 0.64 42.93
CA ALA A 92 -5.63 1.17 44.00
C ALA A 92 -6.39 2.11 44.94
N ALA A 93 -7.34 2.90 44.44
CA ALA A 93 -8.19 3.74 45.26
C ALA A 93 -9.13 2.90 46.14
N LEU A 94 -9.72 1.83 45.60
CA LEU A 94 -10.55 0.88 46.33
C LEU A 94 -9.77 0.24 47.49
N LEU A 95 -8.59 -0.32 47.21
CA LEU A 95 -7.74 -0.97 48.23
C LEU A 95 -7.31 0.01 49.33
N ARG A 96 -7.09 1.29 48.99
CA ARG A 96 -6.78 2.33 49.98
C ARG A 96 -7.97 2.66 50.88
N ALA A 97 -9.18 2.68 50.31
CA ALA A 97 -10.40 2.98 51.04
C ALA A 97 -10.89 1.80 51.90
N HIS A 98 -10.57 0.57 51.48
CA HIS A 98 -11.01 -0.69 52.08
C HIS A 98 -9.81 -1.57 52.47
N PRO A 99 -9.09 -1.24 53.57
CA PRO A 99 -7.92 -2.00 54.01
C PRO A 99 -8.24 -3.44 54.43
N GLU A 100 -9.52 -3.76 54.67
CA GLU A 100 -10.01 -5.12 54.88
C GLU A 100 -9.90 -6.02 53.63
N VAL A 101 -9.79 -5.42 52.44
CA VAL A 101 -9.55 -6.13 51.18
C VAL A 101 -8.06 -6.36 51.01
N ASN A 102 -7.58 -7.55 51.33
CA ASN A 102 -6.17 -7.91 51.15
C ASN A 102 -5.80 -7.91 49.66
N PRO A 103 -4.82 -7.08 49.22
CA PRO A 103 -4.35 -7.12 47.85
C PRO A 103 -3.60 -8.44 47.57
N PRO A 104 -3.63 -8.95 46.32
CA PRO A 104 -2.73 -10.00 45.88
C PRO A 104 -1.26 -9.59 46.07
N ALA A 105 -0.37 -10.55 46.27
CA ALA A 105 1.06 -10.30 46.54
C ALA A 105 1.78 -9.49 45.44
N ASP A 106 1.23 -9.47 44.23
CA ASP A 106 1.85 -8.92 43.03
C ASP A 106 1.17 -7.64 42.52
N PHE A 107 0.28 -7.04 43.33
CA PHE A 107 -0.55 -5.88 42.95
C PHE A 107 0.16 -4.53 43.10
#